data_AF-R4MB73-F1
#
_entry.id   AF-R4MB73-F1
#
_cell.length_a   1.000
_cell.length_b   1.000
_cell.length_c   1.000
_cell.angle_alpha   90.00
_cell.angle_beta   90.00
_cell.angle_gamma   90.00
#
_symmetry.space_group_name_H-M   'P 1'
#
loop_
_entity.id
_entity.type
_entity.pdbx_description
1 polymer ?
#
loop_
_entity_poly.entity_id
_entity_poly.type
_entity_poly.pdbx_seq_one_letter_code
_entity_poly.pdbx_strand_id
1 'polypeptide(L)' 'MSALTPQFGSKTINLCNNGDPICSDGNRWRAHLGYVPGMTNQAARFVASRI' A
#
# COMPACT_ATOMS: atom_id res chain seq x y z
N MET A 1 -1.44 11.70 -5.99
CA MET A 1 -2.73 11.61 -5.27
C MET A 1 -3.47 10.42 -5.85
N SER A 2 -3.71 9.36 -5.07
CA SER A 2 -4.42 8.17 -5.58
C SER A 2 -5.86 8.55 -5.91
N ALA A 3 -6.45 7.97 -6.95
CA ALA A 3 -7.85 8.19 -7.35
C ALA A 3 -8.89 7.71 -6.32
N LEU A 4 -8.44 7.23 -5.15
CA LEU A 4 -9.27 7.02 -3.99
C LEU A 4 -9.84 8.38 -3.56
N THR A 5 -11.16 8.47 -3.67
CA THR A 5 -12.02 9.64 -3.57
C THR A 5 -11.56 10.61 -2.45
N PRO A 6 -11.59 11.94 -2.64
CA PRO A 6 -11.06 12.92 -1.67
C PRO A 6 -11.56 12.73 -0.23
N GLN A 7 -12.80 12.26 -0.10
CA GLN A 7 -13.48 11.92 1.15
C GLN A 7 -12.79 10.81 1.98
N PHE A 8 -11.99 9.94 1.36
CA PHE A 8 -11.27 8.86 2.05
C PHE A 8 -9.77 9.08 2.16
N GLY A 9 -9.25 10.22 1.69
CA GLY A 9 -7.82 10.51 1.70
C GLY A 9 -7.20 10.43 3.09
N SER A 10 -7.91 10.92 4.11
CA SER A 10 -7.45 10.73 5.48
C SER A 10 -7.59 9.27 5.91
N LYS A 11 -8.63 8.54 5.50
CA LYS A 11 -8.96 7.19 6.01
C LYS A 11 -8.22 6.03 5.33
N THR A 12 -7.36 6.32 4.34
CA THR A 12 -6.70 5.29 3.54
C THR A 12 -5.20 5.57 3.38
N ILE A 13 -4.45 4.51 3.10
CA ILE A 13 -3.10 4.57 2.56
C ILE A 13 -3.03 3.68 1.33
N ASN A 14 -2.17 4.04 0.37
CA ASN A 14 -1.89 3.22 -0.79
C ASN A 14 -0.43 2.74 -0.70
N LEU A 15 -0.24 1.43 -0.60
CA LEU A 15 1.07 0.80 -0.49
C LEU A 15 1.32 -0.01 -1.76
N CYS A 16 2.44 0.24 -2.42
CA CYS A 16 2.86 -0.48 -3.62
C CYS A 16 4.37 -0.72 -3.52
N ASN A 17 4.79 -1.99 -3.57
CA ASN A 17 6.21 -2.33 -3.56
C ASN A 17 6.88 -1.88 -4.87
N ASN A 18 8.11 -1.39 -4.78
CA ASN A 18 8.84 -0.95 -5.97
C ASN A 18 9.06 -2.12 -6.94
N GLY A 19 8.59 -1.96 -8.18
CA GLY A 19 8.68 -2.97 -9.22
C GLY A 19 7.56 -4.02 -9.20
N ASP A 20 6.53 -3.87 -8.37
CA ASP A 20 5.32 -4.69 -8.42
C ASP A 20 4.56 -4.45 -9.75
N PRO A 21 4.41 -5.48 -10.61
CA PRO A 21 3.78 -5.33 -11.93
C PRO A 21 2.25 -5.15 -11.90
N ILE A 22 1.58 -5.27 -10.75
CA ILE A 22 0.12 -5.07 -10.65
C ILE A 22 -0.22 -3.64 -10.29
N CYS A 23 0.43 -3.10 -9.26
CA CYS A 23 0.14 -1.74 -8.77
C CYS A 23 1.00 -0.66 -9.42
N SER A 24 1.96 -1.03 -10.28
CA SER A 24 2.83 -0.13 -11.01
C SER A 24 3.27 -0.74 -12.34
N ASP A 25 4.01 0.02 -13.15
CA ASP A 25 4.61 -0.46 -14.42
C ASP A 25 5.87 -1.33 -14.19
N GLY A 26 5.93 -2.02 -13.04
CA GLY A 26 7.03 -2.90 -12.67
C GLY A 26 7.03 -4.23 -13.41
N ASN A 27 8.01 -5.09 -13.13
CA ASN A 27 8.12 -6.43 -13.71
C ASN A 27 8.62 -7.51 -12.73
N ARG A 28 8.68 -7.20 -11.43
CA ARG A 28 9.21 -8.09 -10.40
C ARG A 28 8.09 -8.75 -9.64
N TRP A 29 7.72 -9.98 -10.03
CA TRP A 29 6.64 -10.70 -9.34
C TRP A 29 6.86 -10.90 -7.85
N ARG A 30 8.11 -11.06 -7.42
CA ARG A 30 8.44 -11.18 -6.00
C ARG A 30 8.09 -9.91 -5.20
N ALA A 31 8.07 -8.73 -5.82
CA ALA A 31 7.63 -7.50 -5.17
C ALA A 31 6.14 -7.53 -4.86
N HIS A 32 5.32 -8.10 -5.77
CA HIS A 32 3.89 -8.26 -5.55
C HIS A 32 3.55 -9.23 -4.42
N LEU A 33 4.31 -10.30 -4.27
CA LEU A 33 4.09 -11.30 -3.22
C LEU A 33 4.78 -10.92 -1.88
N GLY A 34 5.56 -9.84 -1.88
CA GLY A 34 6.49 -9.48 -0.80
C GLY A 34 5.99 -8.40 0.17
N TYR A 35 4.68 -8.23 0.35
CA TYR A 35 4.14 -7.20 1.25
C TYR A 35 4.35 -7.53 2.74
N VAL A 36 4.42 -8.82 3.08
CA VAL A 36 4.62 -9.30 4.45
C VAL A 36 6.12 -9.40 4.77
N PRO A 37 6.57 -8.99 5.97
CA PRO A 37 5.81 -8.31 7.02
C PRO A 37 5.84 -6.78 6.92
N GLY A 38 6.70 -6.21 6.05
CA GLY A 38 7.04 -4.78 6.07
C GLY A 38 5.85 -3.84 5.88
N MET A 39 5.21 -3.91 4.71
CA MET A 39 4.08 -3.05 4.38
C MET A 39 2.83 -3.42 5.18
N THR A 40 2.65 -4.68 5.56
CA THR A 40 1.56 -5.06 6.47
C THR A 40 1.73 -4.46 7.86
N ASN A 41 2.95 -4.32 8.38
CA ASN A 41 3.21 -3.61 9.63
C ASN A 41 2.94 -2.11 9.49
N GLN A 42 3.24 -1.51 8.35
CA GLN A 42 2.89 -0.12 8.07
C GLN A 42 1.37 0.09 8.05
N ALA A 43 0.64 -0.82 7.41
CA ALA A 43 -0.83 -0.81 7.42
C ALA A 43 -1.40 -0.98 8.83
N ALA A 44 -0.86 -1.89 9.63
CA ALA A 44 -1.27 -2.07 11.02
C ALA A 44 -1.04 -0.80 11.86
N ARG A 45 0.13 -0.15 11.73
CA ARG A 45 0.42 1.12 12.41
C ARG A 45 -0.52 2.24 11.98
N PHE A 46 -0.84 2.32 10.69
CA PHE A 46 -1.81 3.30 10.19
C PHE A 46 -3.18 3.12 10.84
N VAL A 47 -3.72 1.89 10.87
CA VAL A 47 -5.03 1.63 11.49
C VAL A 47 -5.00 1.93 12.99
N ALA A 48 -3.94 1.50 13.69
CA ALA A 48 -3.77 1.74 15.12
C ALA A 48 -3.68 3.23 15.48
N SER A 49 -3.32 4.12 14.55
CA SER A 49 -3.31 5.55 14.79
C SER A 49 -4.69 6.22 14.61
N ARG A 50 -5.74 5.46 14.23
CA ARG A 50 -7.09 5.96 13.90
C ARG A 50 -8.19 5.48 14.83
N ILE A 51 -7.81 4.72 15.84
CA ILE A 51 -8.67 4.36 16.97
C ILE A 51 -8.63 5.46 18.04
#